data_AF-A0A7Y5HWG9-F1
#
_entry.id   AF-A0A7Y5HWG9-F1
#
_cell.length_a   1.000
_cell.length_b   1.000
_cell.length_c   1.000
_cell.angle_alpha   90.00
_cell.angle_beta   90.00
_cell.angle_gamma   90.00
#
_symmetry.space_group_name_H-M   'P 1'
#
loop_
_entity.id
_entity.type
_entity.pdbx_description
1 polymer ?
#
loop_
_entity_poly.entity_id
_entity_poly.type
_entity_poly.pdbx_seq_one_letter_code
_entity_poly.pdbx_strand_id
1 'polypeptide(L)'
;MNVCAVLVNYRGTGEIARAVMSVLADAPGIDIVVVDNSDDPQEWAHLESMLPLSVRRVRAPGNIGFGQGCNLAMGQTQASFIFLVNPDVRLLPGCTQALHDTLLASPELAAVSPRQFLDNGCQWLLPPSWLPTALRSWVEERALRQPQAARRLARAARSENLRFWTTSQPIRQRALSGGAMMVRRSALMPGEPLFDPRYFMYFEDTDLCMRLRRRGLHLAVVPAARAIHAWRNQPHKATMMAASAKVYFDKFFPSDSTWMTKSRTVAEGPISTPYDFTPFPAGGVQIPAHWHSNWLLELSPSPLIQPAIALFGRGSHLTAPYDVLPHFESASVFGRLSCSSSPDDPRLNKYFCWPSVGTSCVE
;
A
#
# COMPACT_ATOMS: atom_id res chain seq x y z
N MET A 1 -7.13 21.74 14.80
CA MET A 1 -6.16 20.62 14.74
C MET A 1 -4.94 21.09 13.95
N ASN A 2 -3.70 20.82 14.39
CA ASN A 2 -2.48 21.31 13.72
C ASN A 2 -1.97 20.32 12.64
N VAL A 3 -2.83 20.01 11.67
CA VAL A 3 -2.58 19.07 10.58
C VAL A 3 -2.83 19.78 9.25
N CYS A 4 -1.93 19.57 8.28
CA CYS A 4 -2.16 19.93 6.88
C CYS A 4 -2.24 18.66 6.04
N ALA A 5 -3.35 18.47 5.32
CA ALA A 5 -3.43 17.46 4.29
C ALA A 5 -2.71 17.93 3.02
N VAL A 6 -1.90 17.05 2.44
CA VAL A 6 -1.09 17.29 1.25
C VAL A 6 -1.49 16.28 0.19
N LEU A 7 -1.90 16.79 -0.97
CA LEU A 7 -2.31 15.99 -2.12
C LEU A 7 -1.63 16.51 -3.39
N VAL A 8 -1.34 15.60 -4.31
CA VAL A 8 -0.70 15.91 -5.61
C VAL A 8 -1.61 15.42 -6.73
N ASN A 9 -2.00 16.32 -7.63
CA ASN A 9 -2.78 16.03 -8.83
C ASN A 9 -1.85 15.74 -10.01
N TYR A 10 -2.24 14.78 -10.86
CA TYR A 10 -1.66 14.61 -12.19
C TYR A 10 -2.72 14.11 -13.15
N ARG A 11 -3.27 15.00 -13.99
CA ARG A 11 -4.28 14.69 -15.02
C ARG A 11 -5.45 13.85 -14.48
N GLY A 12 -5.93 14.23 -13.29
CA GLY A 12 -6.81 13.44 -12.45
C GLY A 12 -7.75 14.28 -11.59
N THR A 13 -8.15 15.48 -12.06
CA THR A 13 -8.89 16.46 -11.25
C THR A 13 -10.13 15.85 -10.55
N GLY A 14 -10.91 15.01 -11.23
CA GLY A 14 -12.11 14.40 -10.65
C GLY A 14 -11.82 13.39 -9.53
N GLU A 15 -10.64 12.76 -9.55
CA GLU A 15 -10.21 11.86 -8.50
C GLU A 15 -9.67 12.61 -7.29
N ILE A 16 -8.82 13.62 -7.50
CA ILE A 16 -8.30 14.43 -6.40
C ILE A 16 -9.39 15.29 -5.73
N ALA A 17 -10.38 15.79 -6.48
CA ALA A 17 -11.51 16.51 -5.90
C ALA A 17 -12.29 15.62 -4.93
N ARG A 18 -12.54 14.36 -5.29
CA ARG A 18 -13.19 13.40 -4.38
C ARG A 18 -12.32 13.07 -3.15
N ALA A 19 -11.00 13.02 -3.29
CA ALA A 19 -10.09 12.86 -2.15
C ALA A 19 -10.19 14.06 -1.19
N VAL A 20 -10.08 15.28 -1.71
CA VAL A 20 -10.22 16.53 -0.96
C VAL A 20 -11.56 16.60 -0.23
N MET A 21 -12.67 16.27 -0.90
CA MET A 21 -13.99 16.24 -0.27
C MET A 21 -14.06 15.22 0.87
N SER A 22 -13.42 14.05 0.74
CA SER A 22 -13.36 13.08 1.84
C SER A 22 -12.55 13.58 3.03
N VAL A 23 -11.46 14.34 2.78
CA VAL A 23 -10.65 14.98 3.83
C VAL A 23 -11.46 16.04 4.57
N LEU A 24 -12.17 16.91 3.84
CA LEU A 24 -13.02 17.94 4.41
C LEU A 24 -14.21 17.37 5.20
N ALA A 25 -14.77 16.25 4.74
CA ALA A 25 -15.86 15.56 5.43
C ALA A 25 -15.37 14.88 6.74
N ASP A 26 -14.17 14.30 6.72
CA ASP A 26 -13.57 13.66 7.90
C ASP A 26 -13.05 14.67 8.93
N ALA A 27 -12.50 15.80 8.48
CA ALA A 27 -11.96 16.85 9.34
C ALA A 27 -12.33 18.27 8.82
N PRO A 28 -13.52 18.78 9.16
CA PRO A 28 -13.93 20.11 8.76
C PRO A 28 -12.94 21.20 9.24
N GLY A 29 -12.54 22.08 8.34
CA GLY A 29 -11.61 23.19 8.63
C GLY A 29 -10.13 22.80 8.75
N ILE A 30 -9.75 21.58 8.37
CA ILE A 30 -8.34 21.18 8.23
C ILE A 30 -7.63 22.00 7.14
N ASP A 31 -6.33 22.30 7.32
CA ASP A 31 -5.50 22.91 6.27
C ASP A 31 -5.30 21.90 5.13
N ILE A 32 -5.46 22.33 3.88
CA ILE A 32 -5.29 21.46 2.70
C ILE A 32 -4.47 22.21 1.66
N VAL A 33 -3.40 21.56 1.20
CA VAL A 33 -2.60 22.01 0.07
C VAL A 33 -2.67 20.96 -1.03
N VAL A 34 -3.13 21.38 -2.20
CA VAL A 34 -3.15 20.59 -3.43
C VAL A 34 -2.12 21.15 -4.40
N VAL A 35 -1.19 20.30 -4.85
CA VAL A 35 -0.23 20.65 -5.91
C VAL A 35 -0.71 20.06 -7.23
N ASP A 36 -0.87 20.90 -8.26
CA ASP A 36 -1.09 20.43 -9.62
C ASP A 36 0.24 20.17 -10.32
N ASN A 37 0.48 18.91 -10.70
CA ASN A 37 1.71 18.41 -11.29
C ASN A 37 1.56 18.12 -12.80
N SER A 38 0.46 18.57 -13.40
CA SER A 38 0.01 18.13 -14.73
C SER A 38 0.64 18.90 -15.89
N ASP A 39 1.20 20.08 -15.61
CA ASP A 39 1.69 21.05 -16.58
C ASP A 39 0.71 21.30 -17.74
N ASP A 40 -0.55 21.54 -17.38
CA ASP A 40 -1.65 21.68 -18.33
C ASP A 40 -2.58 22.82 -17.86
N PRO A 41 -2.69 23.94 -18.63
CA PRO A 41 -3.58 25.04 -18.28
C PRO A 41 -5.05 24.64 -18.15
N GLN A 42 -5.53 23.66 -18.92
CA GLN A 42 -6.91 23.21 -18.87
C GLN A 42 -7.17 22.40 -17.59
N GLU A 43 -6.26 21.51 -17.24
CA GLU A 43 -6.30 20.75 -15.98
C GLU A 43 -6.24 21.69 -14.78
N TRP A 44 -5.38 22.71 -14.82
CA TRP A 44 -5.29 23.74 -13.77
C TRP A 44 -6.62 24.49 -13.59
N ALA A 45 -7.20 24.99 -14.67
CA ALA A 45 -8.50 25.68 -14.62
C ALA A 45 -9.61 24.76 -14.09
N HIS A 46 -9.58 23.48 -14.47
CA HIS A 46 -10.54 22.50 -14.00
C HIS A 46 -10.39 22.24 -12.49
N LEU A 47 -9.15 22.13 -11.98
CA LEU A 47 -8.84 22.02 -10.56
C LEU A 47 -9.32 23.24 -9.77
N GLU A 48 -9.11 24.44 -10.29
CA GLU A 48 -9.59 25.68 -9.65
C GLU A 48 -11.11 25.71 -9.55
N SER A 49 -11.82 25.17 -10.55
CA SER A 49 -13.28 25.14 -10.57
C SER A 49 -13.90 24.10 -9.63
N MET A 50 -13.23 22.96 -9.42
CA MET A 50 -13.78 21.84 -8.64
C MET A 50 -13.42 21.88 -7.15
N LEU A 51 -12.34 22.55 -6.77
CA LEU A 51 -11.90 22.60 -5.38
C LEU A 51 -12.49 23.81 -4.63
N PRO A 52 -12.92 23.65 -3.37
CA PRO A 52 -13.38 24.77 -2.55
C PRO A 52 -12.31 25.86 -2.39
N LEU A 53 -12.75 27.11 -2.22
CA LEU A 53 -11.84 28.25 -2.03
C LEU A 53 -10.93 28.12 -0.80
N SER A 54 -11.38 27.37 0.22
CA SER A 54 -10.60 27.08 1.43
C SER A 54 -9.38 26.19 1.17
N VAL A 55 -9.30 25.53 0.02
CA VAL A 55 -8.18 24.67 -0.36
C VAL A 55 -7.10 25.50 -1.04
N ARG A 56 -5.88 25.47 -0.50
CA ARG A 56 -4.72 26.10 -1.14
C ARG A 56 -4.31 25.24 -2.34
N ARG A 57 -4.21 25.87 -3.51
CA ARG A 57 -3.77 25.25 -4.75
C ARG A 57 -2.41 25.82 -5.13
N VAL A 58 -1.50 24.97 -5.60
CA VAL A 58 -0.18 25.37 -6.08
C VAL A 58 0.08 24.69 -7.41
N ARG A 59 0.51 25.45 -8.41
CA ARG A 59 0.92 24.90 -9.70
C ARG A 59 2.41 24.57 -9.67
N ALA A 60 2.76 23.31 -9.97
CA ALA A 60 4.15 22.89 -10.11
C ALA A 60 4.75 23.42 -11.43
N PRO A 61 6.08 23.54 -11.56
CA PRO A 61 6.75 24.02 -12.78
C PRO A 61 6.77 23.00 -13.93
N GLY A 62 6.03 21.90 -13.81
CA GLY A 62 6.13 20.72 -14.65
C GLY A 62 5.63 19.49 -13.90
N ASN A 63 5.77 18.31 -14.51
CA ASN A 63 5.68 17.06 -13.76
C ASN A 63 7.00 16.80 -13.03
N ILE A 64 7.06 17.19 -11.76
CA ILE A 64 8.26 17.02 -10.90
C ILE A 64 8.26 15.70 -10.12
N GLY A 65 7.29 14.82 -10.40
CA GLY A 65 7.08 13.59 -9.63
C GLY A 65 6.33 13.79 -8.30
N PHE A 66 5.86 12.70 -7.71
CA PHE A 66 4.99 12.72 -6.52
C PHE A 66 5.73 13.25 -5.28
N GLY A 67 6.94 12.75 -5.03
CA GLY A 67 7.72 13.11 -3.85
C GLY A 67 8.04 14.61 -3.80
N GLN A 68 8.45 15.18 -4.93
CA GLN A 68 8.73 16.62 -5.03
C GLN A 68 7.45 17.46 -4.97
N GLY A 69 6.33 16.98 -5.53
CA GLY A 69 5.02 17.61 -5.35
C GLY A 69 4.62 17.71 -3.87
N CYS A 70 4.84 16.65 -3.09
CA CYS A 70 4.59 16.68 -1.65
C CYS A 70 5.56 17.62 -0.91
N ASN A 71 6.83 17.69 -1.31
CA ASN A 71 7.79 18.65 -0.75
C ASN A 71 7.35 20.10 -1.02
N LEU A 72 6.91 20.40 -2.23
CA LEU A 72 6.39 21.71 -2.61
C LEU A 72 5.19 22.10 -1.74
N ALA A 73 4.26 21.17 -1.54
CA ALA A 73 3.10 21.38 -0.68
C ALA A 73 3.48 21.59 0.80
N MET A 74 4.40 20.80 1.34
CA MET A 74 4.90 20.95 2.72
C MET A 74 5.52 22.33 2.96
N GLY A 75 6.16 22.92 1.94
CA GLY A 75 6.71 24.27 1.98
C GLY A 75 5.65 25.38 2.10
N GLN A 76 4.38 25.09 1.83
CA GLN A 76 3.28 26.06 1.90
C GLN A 76 2.60 26.13 3.26
N THR A 77 2.98 25.27 4.20
CA THR A 77 2.34 25.15 5.51
C THR A 77 3.37 25.08 6.61
N GLN A 78 2.98 25.51 7.82
CA GLN A 78 3.77 25.36 9.05
C GLN A 78 3.16 24.33 9.99
N ALA A 79 2.21 23.53 9.50
CA ALA A 79 1.53 22.53 10.33
C ALA A 79 2.51 21.54 10.95
N SER A 80 2.29 21.18 12.22
CA SER A 80 3.14 20.24 12.96
C SER A 80 3.01 18.81 12.46
N PHE A 81 1.90 18.48 11.80
CA PHE A 81 1.64 17.18 11.20
C PHE A 81 1.29 17.34 9.72
N ILE A 82 1.92 16.53 8.88
CA ILE A 82 1.69 16.50 7.44
C ILE A 82 0.96 15.20 7.09
N PHE A 83 -0.25 15.32 6.57
CA PHE A 83 -1.05 14.17 6.19
C PHE A 83 -1.05 14.00 4.67
N LEU A 84 -0.23 13.07 4.20
CA LEU A 84 -0.20 12.65 2.81
C LEU A 84 -1.48 11.88 2.49
N VAL A 85 -2.21 12.31 1.46
CA VAL A 85 -3.41 11.63 0.96
C VAL A 85 -3.34 11.57 -0.56
N ASN A 86 -3.29 10.36 -1.12
CA ASN A 86 -3.31 10.17 -2.55
C ASN A 86 -4.69 10.49 -3.16
N PRO A 87 -4.74 10.86 -4.45
CA PRO A 87 -6.01 11.09 -5.16
C PRO A 87 -6.98 9.90 -5.12
N ASP A 88 -6.50 8.67 -5.07
CA ASP A 88 -7.30 7.43 -5.06
C ASP A 88 -7.70 6.95 -3.64
N VAL A 89 -7.46 7.79 -2.62
CA VAL A 89 -7.81 7.51 -1.22
C VAL A 89 -9.04 8.29 -0.77
N ARG A 90 -9.94 7.63 -0.05
CA ARG A 90 -11.09 8.25 0.63
C ARG A 90 -10.99 7.98 2.13
N LEU A 91 -10.96 9.04 2.92
CA LEU A 91 -10.97 8.92 4.38
C LEU A 91 -12.38 8.56 4.87
N LEU A 92 -12.45 7.70 5.88
CA LEU A 92 -13.71 7.42 6.59
C LEU A 92 -13.78 8.23 7.89
N PRO A 93 -14.99 8.51 8.41
CA PRO A 93 -15.18 9.36 9.58
C PRO A 93 -14.32 8.96 10.78
N GLY A 94 -13.65 9.94 11.38
CA GLY A 94 -12.76 9.81 12.53
C GLY A 94 -11.32 9.43 12.16
N CYS A 95 -10.98 9.31 10.88
CA CYS A 95 -9.66 8.86 10.45
C CYS A 95 -8.56 9.83 10.86
N THR A 96 -8.69 11.11 10.50
CA THR A 96 -7.68 12.14 10.77
C THR A 96 -7.46 12.31 12.27
N GLN A 97 -8.54 12.38 13.04
CA GLN A 97 -8.49 12.53 14.50
C GLN A 97 -7.75 11.36 15.16
N ALA A 98 -8.09 10.11 14.80
CA ALA A 98 -7.44 8.93 15.36
C ALA A 98 -5.93 8.87 15.06
N LEU A 99 -5.51 9.28 13.85
CA LEU A 99 -4.09 9.36 13.50
C LEU A 99 -3.37 10.44 14.31
N HIS A 100 -3.96 11.64 14.37
CA HIS A 100 -3.40 12.78 15.11
C HIS A 100 -3.23 12.46 16.61
N ASP A 101 -4.26 11.89 17.24
CA ASP A 101 -4.23 11.56 18.66
C ASP A 101 -3.21 10.47 18.97
N THR A 102 -3.06 9.49 18.07
CA THR A 102 -2.03 8.45 18.23
C THR A 102 -0.62 9.04 18.20
N LEU A 103 -0.37 10.01 17.31
CA LEU A 103 0.91 10.73 17.30
C LEU A 103 1.07 11.57 18.57
N LEU A 104 0.06 12.32 19.01
CA LEU A 104 0.18 13.11 20.23
C LEU A 104 0.50 12.26 21.47
N ALA A 105 -0.09 11.08 21.57
CA ALA A 105 0.11 10.17 22.70
C ALA A 105 1.52 9.52 22.75
N SER A 106 2.26 9.53 21.65
CA SER A 106 3.53 8.80 21.53
C SER A 106 4.58 9.62 20.76
N PRO A 107 5.47 10.35 21.48
CA PRO A 107 6.53 11.14 20.87
C PRO A 107 7.52 10.32 20.01
N GLU A 108 7.69 9.03 20.32
CA GLU A 108 8.55 8.11 19.56
C GLU A 108 7.95 7.68 18.21
N LEU A 109 6.64 7.87 18.01
CA LEU A 109 6.01 7.72 16.69
C LEU A 109 6.30 8.94 15.81
N ALA A 110 6.99 8.68 14.71
CA ALA A 110 7.29 9.66 13.68
C ALA A 110 6.20 9.73 12.60
N ALA A 111 5.55 8.62 12.29
CA ALA A 111 4.47 8.58 11.33
C ALA A 111 3.46 7.46 11.62
N VAL A 112 2.22 7.69 11.20
CA VAL A 112 1.13 6.72 11.30
C VAL A 112 0.32 6.64 10.01
N SER A 113 -0.28 5.49 9.72
CA SER A 113 -1.22 5.32 8.62
C SER A 113 -2.54 4.69 9.09
N PRO A 114 -3.65 4.92 8.38
CA PRO A 114 -4.90 4.22 8.67
C PRO A 114 -4.82 2.76 8.22
N ARG A 115 -5.76 1.95 8.71
CA ARG A 115 -6.11 0.68 8.06
C ARG A 115 -6.80 0.99 6.73
N GLN A 116 -6.34 0.34 5.68
CA GLN A 116 -6.85 0.57 4.33
C GLN A 116 -7.68 -0.61 3.82
N PHE A 117 -8.74 -0.28 3.10
CA PHE A 117 -9.64 -1.21 2.44
C PHE A 117 -9.65 -0.96 0.94
N LEU A 118 -9.80 -2.02 0.15
CA LEU A 118 -9.87 -1.92 -1.31
C LEU A 118 -11.24 -1.42 -1.77
N ASP A 119 -12.30 -1.81 -1.05
CA ASP A 119 -13.70 -1.60 -1.43
C ASP A 119 -14.44 -0.66 -0.48
N ASN A 120 -15.52 -0.06 -0.97
CA ASN A 120 -16.36 0.85 -0.19
C ASN A 120 -17.06 0.17 0.99
N GLY A 121 -17.30 -1.14 0.91
CA GLY A 121 -17.91 -1.94 1.97
C GLY A 121 -16.96 -2.24 3.13
N CYS A 122 -15.67 -1.88 3.01
CA CYS A 122 -14.63 -2.18 3.98
C CYS A 122 -14.49 -3.69 4.27
N GLN A 123 -14.70 -4.52 3.24
CA GLN A 123 -14.64 -5.97 3.35
C GLN A 123 -13.24 -6.51 3.04
N TRP A 124 -12.59 -5.91 2.04
CA TRP A 124 -11.28 -6.29 1.53
C TRP A 124 -10.18 -5.46 2.18
N LEU A 125 -9.42 -6.09 3.06
CA LEU A 125 -8.30 -5.46 3.74
C LEU A 125 -7.07 -5.45 2.87
N LEU A 126 -6.43 -4.28 2.73
CA LEU A 126 -5.10 -4.19 2.12
C LEU A 126 -4.02 -4.73 3.08
N PRO A 127 -2.91 -5.28 2.56
CA PRO A 127 -1.79 -5.74 3.39
C PRO A 127 -0.98 -4.58 3.97
N PRO A 128 -0.16 -4.83 5.01
CA PRO A 128 0.84 -3.87 5.44
C PRO A 128 1.88 -3.62 4.33
N SER A 129 2.44 -2.41 4.32
CA SER A 129 3.62 -2.10 3.50
C SER A 129 4.86 -2.78 4.06
N TRP A 130 5.67 -3.33 3.17
CA TRP A 130 6.92 -3.99 3.53
C TRP A 130 8.10 -3.06 3.29
N LEU A 131 9.07 -3.08 4.20
CA LEU A 131 10.32 -2.34 4.05
C LEU A 131 11.36 -3.22 3.34
N PRO A 132 11.75 -2.93 2.08
CA PRO A 132 12.74 -3.71 1.36
C PRO A 132 14.10 -3.64 2.04
N THR A 133 14.77 -4.78 2.13
CA THR A 133 16.14 -4.89 2.65
C THR A 133 16.92 -5.85 1.78
N ALA A 134 18.24 -5.70 1.70
CA ALA A 134 19.07 -6.57 0.87
C ALA A 134 18.87 -8.08 1.18
N LEU A 135 18.77 -8.45 2.47
CA LEU A 135 18.48 -9.82 2.87
C LEU A 135 17.11 -10.30 2.39
N ARG A 136 16.07 -9.45 2.53
CA ARG A 136 14.70 -9.77 2.11
C ARG A 136 14.62 -9.96 0.59
N SER A 137 15.27 -9.10 -0.19
CA SER A 137 15.34 -9.23 -1.64
C SER A 137 15.97 -10.56 -2.06
N TRP A 138 17.07 -10.96 -1.43
CA TRP A 138 17.65 -12.29 -1.67
C TRP A 138 16.70 -13.44 -1.30
N VAL A 139 15.99 -13.33 -0.18
CA VAL A 139 15.00 -14.35 0.24
C VAL A 139 13.83 -14.44 -0.75
N GLU A 140 13.37 -13.31 -1.29
CA GLU A 140 12.32 -13.24 -2.31
C GLU A 140 12.77 -13.85 -3.64
N GLU A 141 13.97 -13.52 -4.12
CA GLU A 141 14.54 -14.13 -5.32
C GLU A 141 14.70 -15.65 -5.17
N ARG A 142 15.09 -16.12 -3.97
CA ARG A 142 15.13 -17.55 -3.66
C ARG A 142 13.74 -18.17 -3.62
N ALA A 143 12.76 -17.48 -3.03
CA ALA A 143 11.39 -17.96 -2.93
C ALA A 143 10.76 -18.17 -4.32
N LEU A 144 11.01 -17.28 -5.27
CA LEU A 144 10.55 -17.42 -6.66
C LEU A 144 11.04 -18.70 -7.34
N ARG A 145 12.14 -19.31 -6.87
CA ARG A 145 12.80 -20.45 -7.55
C ARG A 145 12.83 -21.73 -6.72
N GLN A 146 12.50 -21.64 -5.43
CA GLN A 146 12.56 -22.77 -4.51
C GLN A 146 11.22 -22.89 -3.76
N PRO A 147 10.37 -23.88 -4.09
CA PRO A 147 9.04 -24.05 -3.48
C PRO A 147 9.06 -24.09 -1.95
N GLN A 148 10.08 -24.72 -1.35
CA GLN A 148 10.23 -24.76 0.11
C GLN A 148 10.53 -23.37 0.71
N ALA A 149 11.35 -22.56 0.05
CA ALA A 149 11.64 -21.19 0.47
C ALA A 149 10.40 -20.30 0.32
N ALA A 150 9.67 -20.43 -0.79
CA ALA A 150 8.39 -19.76 -0.99
C ALA A 150 7.38 -20.08 0.09
N ARG A 151 7.19 -21.36 0.45
CA ARG A 151 6.25 -21.75 1.53
C ARG A 151 6.65 -21.15 2.88
N ARG A 152 7.94 -21.10 3.20
CA ARG A 152 8.44 -20.47 4.44
C ARG A 152 8.20 -18.95 4.45
N LEU A 153 8.52 -18.27 3.35
CA LEU A 153 8.29 -16.83 3.20
C LEU A 153 6.79 -16.49 3.25
N ALA A 154 5.97 -17.29 2.56
CA ALA A 154 4.52 -17.20 2.54
C ALA A 154 3.93 -17.31 3.96
N ARG A 155 4.38 -18.30 4.74
CA ARG A 155 3.94 -18.46 6.13
C ARG A 155 4.33 -17.28 6.99
N ALA A 156 5.58 -16.83 6.92
CA ALA A 156 6.06 -15.70 7.73
C ALA A 156 5.28 -14.40 7.44
N ALA A 157 5.07 -14.06 6.17
CA ALA A 157 4.29 -12.86 5.84
C ALA A 157 2.81 -13.02 6.18
N ARG A 158 2.25 -14.24 6.05
CA ARG A 158 0.87 -14.51 6.44
C ARG A 158 0.65 -14.26 7.93
N SER A 159 1.56 -14.72 8.79
CA SER A 159 1.48 -14.45 10.23
C SER A 159 1.49 -12.95 10.53
N GLU A 160 2.31 -12.18 9.81
CA GLU A 160 2.36 -10.72 9.93
C GLU A 160 1.06 -10.05 9.44
N ASN A 161 0.55 -10.46 8.28
CA ASN A 161 -0.69 -9.95 7.71
C ASN A 161 -1.90 -10.25 8.59
N LEU A 162 -2.02 -11.48 9.12
CA LEU A 162 -3.10 -11.84 10.04
C LEU A 162 -3.09 -10.94 11.28
N ARG A 163 -1.93 -10.77 11.91
CA ARG A 163 -1.78 -9.87 13.06
C ARG A 163 -2.18 -8.43 12.72
N PHE A 164 -1.82 -7.97 11.53
CA PHE A 164 -2.16 -6.63 11.03
C PHE A 164 -3.68 -6.45 10.76
N TRP A 165 -4.31 -7.45 10.16
CA TRP A 165 -5.73 -7.42 9.81
C TRP A 165 -6.65 -7.54 11.02
N THR A 166 -6.26 -8.31 12.03
CA THR A 166 -7.12 -8.60 13.18
C THR A 166 -6.87 -7.70 14.38
N THR A 167 -5.79 -6.91 14.41
CA THR A 167 -5.52 -6.02 15.55
C THR A 167 -6.61 -4.95 15.69
N SER A 168 -6.96 -4.60 16.92
CA SER A 168 -7.79 -3.43 17.24
C SER A 168 -6.96 -2.25 17.77
N GLN A 169 -5.70 -2.49 18.09
CA GLN A 169 -4.78 -1.51 18.68
C GLN A 169 -3.72 -1.05 17.67
N PRO A 170 -3.19 0.17 17.81
CA PRO A 170 -2.05 0.63 17.02
C PRO A 170 -0.93 -0.41 17.01
N ILE A 171 -0.45 -0.75 15.82
CA ILE A 171 0.57 -1.78 15.63
C ILE A 171 1.80 -1.19 14.95
N ARG A 172 2.97 -1.41 15.54
CA ARG A 172 4.24 -0.97 14.97
C ARG A 172 4.51 -1.66 13.63
N GLN A 173 5.02 -0.90 12.68
CA GLN A 173 5.30 -1.37 11.32
C GLN A 173 6.70 -0.97 10.84
N ARG A 174 7.17 -1.68 9.81
CA ARG A 174 8.48 -1.44 9.19
C ARG A 174 8.42 -0.38 8.09
N ALA A 175 7.32 -0.32 7.38
CA ALA A 175 7.02 0.69 6.38
C ALA A 175 5.53 1.03 6.46
N LEU A 176 5.18 2.18 5.91
CA LEU A 176 3.82 2.65 5.72
C LEU A 176 3.66 3.01 4.23
N SER A 177 2.44 2.92 3.71
CA SER A 177 2.14 3.36 2.35
C SER A 177 2.04 4.88 2.31
N GLY A 178 2.70 5.51 1.33
CA GLY A 178 2.55 6.93 1.03
C GLY A 178 1.13 7.33 0.61
N GLY A 179 0.24 6.37 0.33
CA GLY A 179 -1.14 6.62 -0.08
C GLY A 179 -1.99 7.33 0.98
N ALA A 180 -1.76 7.00 2.26
CA ALA A 180 -2.38 7.71 3.37
C ALA A 180 -1.45 7.65 4.58
N MET A 181 -0.70 8.70 4.86
CA MET A 181 0.30 8.69 5.94
C MET A 181 0.40 10.06 6.61
N MET A 182 0.20 10.10 7.92
CA MET A 182 0.40 11.29 8.73
C MET A 182 1.79 11.25 9.37
N VAL A 183 2.61 12.25 9.06
CA VAL A 183 4.00 12.38 9.49
C VAL A 183 4.13 13.55 10.46
N ARG A 184 4.81 13.34 11.59
CA ARG A 184 5.22 14.41 12.49
C ARG A 184 6.35 15.21 11.85
N ARG A 185 6.14 16.50 11.60
CA ARG A 185 7.16 17.38 10.98
C ARG A 185 8.47 17.36 11.75
N SER A 186 8.43 17.39 13.08
CA SER A 186 9.63 17.39 13.93
C SER A 186 10.42 16.07 13.91
N ALA A 187 9.93 15.03 13.23
CA ALA A 187 10.70 13.80 12.98
C ALA A 187 11.70 13.94 11.81
N LEU A 188 11.53 14.99 10.99
CA LEU A 188 12.47 15.39 9.94
C LEU A 188 13.58 16.25 10.54
N MET A 189 14.79 16.15 9.97
CA MET A 189 15.89 17.04 10.36
C MET A 189 15.63 18.47 9.84
N PRO A 190 16.15 19.52 10.49
CA PRO A 190 16.05 20.88 9.98
C PRO A 190 16.58 20.97 8.53
N GLY A 191 15.76 21.53 7.63
CA GLY A 191 16.09 21.66 6.21
C GLY A 191 15.98 20.37 5.39
N GLU A 192 15.64 19.24 6.00
CA GLU A 192 15.43 17.98 5.28
C GLU A 192 14.08 17.99 4.55
N PRO A 193 14.03 17.61 3.26
CA PRO A 193 12.76 17.45 2.57
C PRO A 193 11.97 16.26 3.13
N LEU A 194 10.65 16.27 2.94
CA LEU A 194 9.80 15.14 3.32
C LEU A 194 10.21 13.88 2.55
N PHE A 195 10.40 14.04 1.24
CA PHE A 195 10.86 12.99 0.33
C PHE A 195 12.17 13.39 -0.35
N ASP A 196 13.03 12.40 -0.57
CA ASP A 196 14.28 12.60 -1.30
C ASP A 196 13.97 12.90 -2.78
N PRO A 197 14.44 14.03 -3.34
CA PRO A 197 14.05 14.47 -4.69
C PRO A 197 14.54 13.55 -5.82
N ARG A 198 15.44 12.60 -5.53
CA ARG A 198 15.90 11.61 -6.51
C ARG A 198 14.81 10.60 -6.90
N TYR A 199 13.77 10.44 -6.09
CA TYR A 199 12.62 9.60 -6.45
C TYR A 199 11.60 10.43 -7.22
N PHE A 200 11.42 10.13 -8.51
CA PHE A 200 10.35 10.71 -9.31
C PHE A 200 8.98 10.16 -8.90
N MET A 201 8.88 8.83 -8.75
CA MET A 201 7.66 8.14 -8.31
C MET A 201 8.02 6.77 -7.73
N TYR A 202 7.30 6.37 -6.68
CA TYR A 202 7.54 5.17 -5.88
C TYR A 202 8.86 5.18 -5.12
N PHE A 203 8.90 4.40 -4.02
CA PHE A 203 10.00 4.31 -3.06
C PHE A 203 10.28 5.57 -2.24
N GLU A 204 9.67 6.73 -2.51
CA GLU A 204 9.81 7.91 -1.66
C GLU A 204 9.30 7.67 -0.24
N ASP A 205 8.17 6.96 -0.09
CA ASP A 205 7.58 6.55 1.18
C ASP A 205 8.47 5.54 1.92
N THR A 206 9.03 4.60 1.18
CA THR A 206 9.92 3.55 1.64
C THR A 206 11.23 4.14 2.15
N ASP A 207 11.78 5.11 1.42
CA ASP A 207 12.95 5.88 1.82
C ASP A 207 12.70 6.68 3.10
N LEU A 208 11.57 7.39 3.19
CA LEU A 208 11.18 8.12 4.39
C LEU A 208 11.06 7.17 5.58
N CYS A 209 10.38 6.03 5.43
CA CYS A 209 10.27 5.01 6.46
C CYS A 209 11.65 4.51 6.92
N MET A 210 12.57 4.24 6.00
CA MET A 210 13.94 3.84 6.32
C MET A 210 14.70 4.93 7.07
N ARG A 211 14.63 6.19 6.63
CA ARG A 211 15.29 7.34 7.30
C ARG A 211 14.79 7.52 8.73
N LEU A 212 13.47 7.55 8.93
CA LEU A 212 12.86 7.69 10.26
C LEU A 212 13.30 6.54 11.19
N ARG A 213 13.29 5.30 10.69
CA ARG A 213 13.71 4.14 11.48
C ARG A 213 15.21 4.13 11.82
N ARG A 214 16.08 4.58 10.90
CA ARG A 214 17.53 4.72 11.19
C ARG A 214 17.82 5.76 12.28
N ARG A 215 16.88 6.65 12.57
CA ARG A 215 16.92 7.59 13.71
C ARG A 215 16.36 7.01 15.01
N GLY A 216 16.01 5.72 15.03
CA GLY A 216 15.39 5.08 16.19
C GLY A 216 13.90 5.37 16.36
N LEU A 217 13.28 6.12 15.44
CA LEU A 217 11.86 6.45 15.50
C LEU A 217 10.99 5.28 15.03
N HIS A 218 9.72 5.33 15.43
CA HIS A 218 8.76 4.28 15.17
C HIS A 218 7.66 4.72 14.20
N LEU A 219 7.09 3.73 13.53
CA LEU A 219 5.99 3.86 12.59
C LEU A 219 4.87 2.93 13.06
N ALA A 220 3.61 3.32 12.89
CA ALA A 220 2.50 2.45 13.24
C ALA A 220 1.31 2.57 12.29
N VAL A 221 0.54 1.50 12.18
CA VAL A 221 -0.81 1.58 11.62
C VAL A 221 -1.81 1.68 12.77
N VAL A 222 -2.82 2.53 12.59
CA VAL A 222 -3.87 2.80 13.57
C VAL A 222 -5.18 2.18 13.08
N PRO A 223 -5.62 1.02 13.62
CA PRO A 223 -6.84 0.35 13.16
C PRO A 223 -8.13 1.16 13.29
N ALA A 224 -8.19 2.06 14.27
CA ALA A 224 -9.33 2.95 14.47
C ALA A 224 -9.44 4.00 13.35
N ALA A 225 -8.32 4.37 12.71
CA ALA A 225 -8.33 5.20 11.52
C ALA A 225 -8.52 4.31 10.28
N ARG A 226 -9.47 4.67 9.42
CA ARG A 226 -9.86 3.83 8.27
C ARG A 226 -9.93 4.66 7.01
N ALA A 227 -9.49 4.07 5.90
CA ALA A 227 -9.57 4.68 4.58
C ALA A 227 -9.87 3.63 3.51
N ILE A 228 -10.57 4.03 2.46
CA ILE A 228 -10.69 3.27 1.23
C ILE A 228 -9.54 3.72 0.33
N HIS A 229 -8.85 2.78 -0.31
CA HIS A 229 -7.75 3.04 -1.22
C HIS A 229 -7.99 2.19 -2.46
N ALA A 230 -8.37 2.84 -3.56
CA ALA A 230 -8.72 2.19 -4.82
C ALA A 230 -7.46 1.71 -5.58
N TRP A 231 -6.62 0.93 -4.90
CA TRP A 231 -5.36 0.41 -5.41
C TRP A 231 -5.56 -0.33 -6.73
N ARG A 232 -4.63 -0.14 -7.66
CA ARG A 232 -4.59 -0.81 -8.97
C ARG A 232 -3.22 -1.37 -9.30
N ASN A 233 -3.20 -2.60 -9.81
CA ASN A 233 -2.00 -3.29 -10.27
C ASN A 233 -1.67 -2.96 -11.74
N GLN A 234 -1.10 -1.78 -11.97
CA GLN A 234 -0.85 -1.29 -13.33
C GLN A 234 0.54 -1.70 -13.86
N PRO A 235 0.64 -2.32 -15.05
CA PRO A 235 1.92 -2.80 -15.60
C PRO A 235 2.98 -1.69 -15.76
N HIS A 236 2.58 -0.48 -16.16
CA HIS A 236 3.50 0.63 -16.37
C HIS A 236 4.19 1.10 -15.07
N LYS A 237 3.67 0.73 -13.90
CA LYS A 237 4.30 1.03 -12.61
C LYS A 237 5.62 0.27 -12.45
N ALA A 238 5.76 -0.92 -13.05
CA ALA A 238 6.92 -1.78 -12.86
C ALA A 238 8.24 -1.10 -13.26
N THR A 239 8.28 -0.42 -14.41
CA THR A 239 9.48 0.27 -14.89
C THR A 239 9.88 1.43 -13.97
N MET A 240 8.91 2.23 -13.54
CA MET A 240 9.16 3.35 -12.61
C MET A 240 9.63 2.84 -11.24
N MET A 241 8.98 1.79 -10.73
CA MET A 241 9.37 1.14 -9.49
C MET A 241 10.78 0.57 -9.57
N ALA A 242 11.19 -0.04 -10.70
CA ALA A 242 12.53 -0.58 -10.88
C ALA A 242 13.62 0.51 -10.85
N ALA A 243 13.38 1.65 -11.53
CA ALA A 243 14.29 2.78 -11.52
C ALA A 243 14.45 3.37 -10.10
N SER A 244 13.34 3.57 -9.39
CA SER A 244 13.35 4.12 -8.03
C SER A 244 13.90 3.12 -7.00
N ALA A 245 13.67 1.81 -7.19
CA ALA A 245 14.27 0.76 -6.37
C ALA A 245 15.80 0.81 -6.45
N LYS A 246 16.38 1.04 -7.64
CA LYS A 246 17.84 1.19 -7.78
C LYS A 246 18.37 2.34 -6.92
N VAL A 247 17.73 3.51 -6.95
CA VAL A 247 18.11 4.66 -6.11
C VAL A 247 18.06 4.28 -4.62
N TYR A 248 17.00 3.61 -4.19
CA TYR A 248 16.82 3.17 -2.80
C TYR A 248 17.91 2.17 -2.36
N PHE A 249 18.16 1.14 -3.16
CA PHE A 249 19.16 0.13 -2.83
C PHE A 249 20.56 0.73 -2.82
N ASP A 250 20.93 1.53 -3.82
CA ASP A 250 22.25 2.20 -3.85
C ASP A 250 22.44 3.13 -2.63
N LYS A 251 21.37 3.82 -2.20
CA LYS A 251 21.42 4.73 -1.04
C LYS A 251 21.62 3.98 0.30
N PHE A 252 20.97 2.84 0.48
CA PHE A 252 20.89 2.19 1.81
C PHE A 252 21.69 0.90 1.93
N PHE A 253 22.06 0.27 0.82
CA PHE A 253 22.73 -1.02 0.73
C PHE A 253 23.86 -0.95 -0.32
N PRO A 254 25.11 -0.72 0.10
CA PRO A 254 26.26 -0.62 -0.80
C PRO A 254 26.38 -1.78 -1.80
N SER A 255 27.04 -1.53 -2.94
CA SER A 255 27.14 -2.49 -4.06
C SER A 255 27.83 -3.82 -3.71
N ASP A 256 28.73 -3.79 -2.71
CA ASP A 256 29.42 -4.94 -2.12
C ASP A 256 28.58 -5.68 -1.06
N SER A 257 27.34 -5.24 -0.82
CA SER A 257 26.38 -5.96 0.01
C SER A 257 26.29 -7.41 -0.44
N THR A 258 26.78 -8.31 0.42
CA THR A 258 26.81 -9.76 0.17
C THR A 258 25.43 -10.28 -0.24
N TRP A 259 24.37 -9.73 0.35
CA TRP A 259 23.00 -10.12 0.05
C TRP A 259 22.53 -9.62 -1.32
N MET A 260 22.88 -8.40 -1.72
CA MET A 260 22.55 -7.91 -3.07
C MET A 260 23.27 -8.71 -4.15
N THR A 261 24.54 -9.05 -3.93
CA THR A 261 25.29 -9.93 -4.84
C THR A 261 24.64 -11.30 -4.94
N LYS A 262 24.31 -11.93 -3.81
CA LYS A 262 23.58 -13.22 -3.80
C LYS A 262 22.22 -13.12 -4.49
N SER A 263 21.49 -12.01 -4.31
CA SER A 263 20.19 -11.79 -4.95
C SER A 263 20.32 -11.81 -6.48
N ARG A 264 21.31 -11.09 -7.02
CA ARG A 264 21.59 -11.04 -8.46
C ARG A 264 21.94 -12.42 -9.02
N THR A 265 22.80 -13.18 -8.33
CA THR A 265 23.18 -14.53 -8.76
C THR A 265 22.00 -15.50 -8.80
N VAL A 266 21.05 -15.38 -7.86
CA VAL A 266 19.86 -16.25 -7.84
C VAL A 266 18.86 -15.87 -8.93
N ALA A 267 18.84 -14.62 -9.38
CA ALA A 267 17.84 -14.09 -10.31
C ALA A 267 17.86 -14.73 -11.73
N GLU A 268 18.88 -15.53 -12.06
CA GLU A 268 19.07 -16.10 -13.40
C GLU A 268 18.27 -17.41 -13.64
N GLY A 269 17.73 -18.04 -12.60
CA GLY A 269 16.98 -19.31 -12.73
C GLY A 269 15.50 -19.14 -13.11
N PRO A 270 14.82 -20.22 -13.58
CA PRO A 270 13.39 -20.18 -13.88
C PRO A 270 12.54 -20.00 -12.61
N ILE A 271 11.42 -19.29 -12.74
CA ILE A 271 10.43 -19.13 -11.67
C ILE A 271 9.63 -20.44 -11.51
N SER A 272 9.37 -20.83 -10.26
CA SER A 272 8.59 -22.00 -9.89
C SER A 272 7.39 -21.59 -9.02
N THR A 273 6.23 -22.18 -9.27
CA THR A 273 5.04 -21.98 -8.43
C THR A 273 5.07 -22.94 -7.23
N PRO A 274 4.93 -22.44 -5.99
CA PRO A 274 4.99 -23.29 -4.80
C PRO A 274 3.71 -24.08 -4.50
N TYR A 275 2.62 -23.78 -5.22
CA TYR A 275 1.26 -24.28 -5.00
C TYR A 275 0.62 -24.70 -6.33
N ASP A 276 -0.26 -25.70 -6.23
CA ASP A 276 -1.05 -26.18 -7.36
C ASP A 276 -2.34 -25.35 -7.46
N PHE A 277 -2.30 -24.34 -8.34
CA PHE A 277 -3.44 -23.46 -8.55
C PHE A 277 -4.44 -24.09 -9.53
N THR A 278 -5.73 -24.04 -9.18
CA THR A 278 -6.82 -24.52 -10.04
C THR A 278 -7.71 -23.35 -10.48
N PRO A 279 -8.31 -23.38 -11.68
CA PRO A 279 -9.27 -22.34 -12.06
C PRO A 279 -10.42 -22.23 -11.04
N PHE A 280 -10.79 -21.01 -10.67
CA PHE A 280 -11.90 -20.82 -9.74
C PHE A 280 -13.22 -21.31 -10.37
N PRO A 281 -14.02 -22.16 -9.69
CA PRO A 281 -15.24 -22.71 -10.27
C PRO A 281 -16.30 -21.64 -10.56
N ALA A 282 -16.92 -21.67 -11.74
CA ALA A 282 -17.94 -20.69 -12.14
C ALA A 282 -19.15 -20.64 -11.18
N GLY A 283 -19.54 -21.78 -10.62
CA GLY A 283 -20.61 -21.89 -9.63
C GLY A 283 -20.21 -21.59 -8.18
N GLY A 284 -19.00 -21.07 -7.95
CA GLY A 284 -18.46 -20.83 -6.61
C GLY A 284 -17.91 -22.09 -5.93
N VAL A 285 -17.48 -21.92 -4.68
CA VAL A 285 -16.84 -22.97 -3.87
C VAL A 285 -17.72 -23.27 -2.66
N GLN A 286 -18.09 -24.54 -2.50
CA GLN A 286 -18.69 -25.02 -1.26
C GLN A 286 -17.63 -25.03 -0.14
N ILE A 287 -17.95 -24.33 0.94
CA ILE A 287 -17.10 -24.20 2.12
C ILE A 287 -17.35 -25.41 3.04
N PRO A 288 -16.30 -26.09 3.52
CA PRO A 288 -16.45 -27.17 4.51
C PRO A 288 -17.20 -26.69 5.76
N ALA A 289 -18.06 -27.53 6.33
CA ALA A 289 -18.89 -27.18 7.49
C ALA A 289 -18.09 -26.58 8.66
N HIS A 290 -16.90 -27.13 8.92
CA HIS A 290 -16.00 -26.66 9.98
C HIS A 290 -15.32 -25.31 9.70
N TRP A 291 -15.55 -24.69 8.53
CA TRP A 291 -15.10 -23.33 8.19
C TRP A 291 -16.25 -22.33 8.12
N HIS A 292 -17.52 -22.77 8.23
CA HIS A 292 -18.69 -21.89 8.04
C HIS A 292 -18.72 -20.70 9.01
N SER A 293 -18.15 -20.86 10.20
CA SER A 293 -18.03 -19.77 11.18
C SER A 293 -17.03 -18.71 10.78
N ASN A 294 -16.01 -19.06 9.98
CA ASN A 294 -14.84 -18.24 9.75
C ASN A 294 -13.90 -18.84 8.67
N TRP A 295 -14.01 -18.32 7.45
CA TRP A 295 -13.06 -18.58 6.38
C TRP A 295 -12.31 -17.30 6.00
N LEU A 296 -11.14 -17.47 5.40
CA LEU A 296 -10.29 -16.39 4.90
C LEU A 296 -9.95 -16.68 3.43
N LEU A 297 -10.28 -15.72 2.57
CA LEU A 297 -9.82 -15.67 1.17
C LEU A 297 -8.75 -14.59 1.05
N GLU A 298 -7.58 -14.98 0.53
CA GLU A 298 -6.48 -14.08 0.21
C GLU A 298 -6.29 -14.01 -1.30
N LEU A 299 -6.14 -12.80 -1.87
CA LEU A 299 -5.88 -12.60 -3.31
C LEU A 299 -4.58 -11.82 -3.53
N SER A 300 -3.84 -12.17 -4.58
CA SER A 300 -2.52 -11.62 -4.88
C SER A 300 -2.25 -11.61 -6.39
N PRO A 301 -1.53 -10.62 -6.95
CA PRO A 301 -1.07 -10.65 -8.34
C PRO A 301 0.13 -11.61 -8.55
N SER A 302 0.65 -12.18 -7.46
CA SER A 302 1.82 -13.06 -7.44
C SER A 302 1.45 -14.48 -6.98
N PRO A 303 2.03 -15.53 -7.61
CA PRO A 303 1.85 -16.92 -7.20
C PRO A 303 2.44 -17.22 -5.80
N LEU A 304 3.22 -16.30 -5.24
CA LEU A 304 3.70 -16.39 -3.86
C LEU A 304 2.63 -16.00 -2.81
N ILE A 305 1.45 -15.52 -3.25
CA ILE A 305 0.39 -14.95 -2.40
C ILE A 305 0.92 -13.74 -1.60
N GLN A 306 1.74 -12.90 -2.24
CA GLN A 306 2.33 -11.70 -1.67
C GLN A 306 2.57 -10.61 -2.74
N PRO A 307 2.18 -9.35 -2.48
CA PRO A 307 1.31 -8.91 -1.39
C PRO A 307 -0.10 -9.52 -1.53
N ALA A 308 -0.80 -9.73 -0.41
CA ALA A 308 -2.14 -10.33 -0.42
C ALA A 308 -3.16 -9.36 0.18
N ILE A 309 -4.31 -9.18 -0.47
CA ILE A 309 -5.51 -8.59 0.15
C ILE A 309 -6.32 -9.70 0.82
N ALA A 310 -7.12 -9.37 1.83
CA ALA A 310 -7.88 -10.35 2.60
C ALA A 310 -9.37 -10.05 2.69
N LEU A 311 -10.18 -11.09 2.54
CA LEU A 311 -11.60 -11.13 2.85
C LEU A 311 -11.85 -12.18 3.93
N PHE A 312 -12.34 -11.75 5.09
CA PHE A 312 -12.84 -12.64 6.14
C PHE A 312 -14.34 -12.85 5.94
N GLY A 313 -14.78 -14.10 5.96
CA GLY A 313 -16.19 -14.42 5.70
C GLY A 313 -16.74 -15.56 6.54
N ARG A 314 -18.05 -15.76 6.38
CA ARG A 314 -18.85 -16.80 7.03
C ARG A 314 -19.80 -17.43 6.02
N GLY A 315 -20.40 -18.56 6.38
CA GLY A 315 -21.37 -19.27 5.55
C GLY A 315 -20.79 -20.43 4.77
N SER A 316 -21.68 -21.09 4.03
CA SER A 316 -21.41 -22.37 3.36
C SER A 316 -20.92 -22.24 1.93
N HIS A 317 -20.92 -21.04 1.37
CA HIS A 317 -20.64 -20.84 -0.04
C HIS A 317 -19.82 -19.57 -0.27
N LEU A 318 -18.83 -19.65 -1.18
CA LEU A 318 -18.03 -18.53 -1.64
C LEU A 318 -18.22 -18.36 -3.14
N THR A 319 -18.68 -17.18 -3.55
CA THR A 319 -18.72 -16.77 -4.96
C THR A 319 -17.41 -16.14 -5.39
N ALA A 320 -17.16 -16.09 -6.70
CA ALA A 320 -16.02 -15.37 -7.23
C ALA A 320 -16.14 -13.86 -6.90
N PRO A 321 -15.05 -13.21 -6.48
CA PRO A 321 -15.08 -11.82 -6.03
C PRO A 321 -14.93 -10.86 -7.22
N TYR A 322 -15.91 -10.88 -8.13
CA TYR A 322 -15.87 -10.13 -9.39
C TYR A 322 -15.84 -8.61 -9.22
N ASP A 323 -16.20 -8.11 -8.05
CA ASP A 323 -16.12 -6.70 -7.66
C ASP A 323 -14.67 -6.23 -7.47
N VAL A 324 -13.77 -7.10 -7.00
CA VAL A 324 -12.36 -6.73 -6.74
C VAL A 324 -11.38 -7.22 -7.79
N LEU A 325 -11.69 -8.28 -8.55
CA LEU A 325 -10.82 -8.77 -9.62
C LEU A 325 -10.37 -7.67 -10.62
N PRO A 326 -11.22 -6.70 -11.02
CA PRO A 326 -10.80 -5.62 -11.91
C PRO A 326 -9.65 -4.74 -11.38
N HIS A 327 -9.41 -4.71 -10.06
CA HIS A 327 -8.28 -3.97 -9.47
C HIS A 327 -6.91 -4.59 -9.80
N PHE A 328 -6.89 -5.87 -10.18
CA PHE A 328 -5.68 -6.56 -10.63
C PHE A 328 -5.43 -6.40 -12.14
N GLU A 329 -6.32 -5.71 -12.85
CA GLU A 329 -6.26 -5.45 -14.29
C GLU A 329 -6.07 -6.75 -15.10
N SER A 330 -5.33 -6.71 -16.20
CA SER A 330 -5.05 -7.87 -17.06
C SER A 330 -3.99 -8.81 -16.49
N ALA A 331 -3.76 -8.83 -15.17
CA ALA A 331 -2.85 -9.77 -14.53
C ALA A 331 -3.61 -11.01 -14.05
N SER A 332 -2.97 -12.17 -14.08
CA SER A 332 -3.49 -13.35 -13.39
C SER A 332 -3.57 -13.09 -11.89
N VAL A 333 -4.67 -13.50 -11.26
CA VAL A 333 -4.87 -13.38 -9.82
C VAL A 333 -4.76 -14.75 -9.18
N PHE A 334 -4.03 -14.82 -8.08
CA PHE A 334 -3.80 -16.04 -7.32
C PHE A 334 -4.52 -15.94 -5.97
N GLY A 335 -5.29 -16.97 -5.65
CA GLY A 335 -6.12 -17.04 -4.45
C GLY A 335 -5.70 -18.15 -3.52
N ARG A 336 -5.82 -17.90 -2.22
CA ARG A 336 -5.75 -18.92 -1.17
C ARG A 336 -6.97 -18.83 -0.27
N LEU A 337 -7.74 -19.91 -0.19
CA LEU A 337 -8.88 -20.07 0.70
C LEU A 337 -8.55 -21.04 1.83
N SER A 338 -8.93 -20.68 3.05
CA SER A 338 -8.55 -21.41 4.27
C SER A 338 -9.51 -21.20 5.44
N CYS A 339 -9.42 -22.06 6.45
CA CYS A 339 -10.03 -21.82 7.76
C CYS A 339 -9.28 -20.71 8.50
N SER A 340 -9.95 -19.66 8.99
CA SER A 340 -9.23 -18.59 9.67
C SER A 340 -8.81 -18.94 11.11
N SER A 341 -9.37 -20.00 11.71
CA SER A 341 -8.96 -20.52 13.03
C SER A 341 -7.79 -21.51 12.96
N SER A 342 -7.51 -22.06 11.77
CA SER A 342 -6.34 -22.93 11.52
C SER A 342 -5.66 -22.58 10.20
N PRO A 343 -5.17 -21.34 10.01
CA PRO A 343 -4.66 -20.88 8.72
C PRO A 343 -3.36 -21.59 8.30
N ASP A 344 -2.64 -22.20 9.23
CA ASP A 344 -1.27 -22.66 9.02
C ASP A 344 -1.13 -24.12 8.55
N ASP A 345 -2.22 -24.88 8.35
CA ASP A 345 -2.13 -26.22 7.74
C ASP A 345 -2.27 -26.11 6.20
N PRO A 346 -1.15 -26.13 5.44
CA PRO A 346 -1.19 -25.98 4.00
C PRO A 346 -1.96 -27.08 3.28
N ARG A 347 -2.16 -28.26 3.91
CA ARG A 347 -2.92 -29.37 3.31
C ARG A 347 -4.42 -29.10 3.26
N LEU A 348 -4.89 -28.19 4.11
CA LEU A 348 -6.30 -27.82 4.18
C LEU A 348 -6.61 -26.62 3.27
N ASN A 349 -5.61 -25.88 2.81
CA ASN A 349 -5.80 -24.70 1.97
C ASN A 349 -6.21 -25.09 0.54
N LYS A 350 -7.14 -24.33 -0.04
CA LYS A 350 -7.49 -24.43 -1.46
C LYS A 350 -6.84 -23.26 -2.21
N TYR A 351 -6.26 -23.55 -3.37
CA TYR A 351 -5.54 -22.57 -4.19
C TYR A 351 -6.25 -22.39 -5.53
N PHE A 352 -6.52 -21.13 -5.87
CA PHE A 352 -7.29 -20.78 -7.06
C PHE A 352 -6.51 -19.81 -7.95
N CYS A 353 -6.73 -19.86 -9.25
CA CYS A 353 -6.31 -18.83 -10.18
C CYS A 353 -7.50 -18.26 -10.94
N TRP A 354 -7.43 -16.95 -11.19
CA TRP A 354 -8.24 -16.27 -12.18
C TRP A 354 -7.28 -15.82 -13.28
N PRO A 355 -7.31 -16.46 -14.46
CA PRO A 355 -6.41 -16.10 -15.55
C PRO A 355 -6.71 -14.68 -16.04
N SER A 356 -5.68 -14.00 -16.54
CA SER A 356 -5.90 -12.73 -17.23
C SER A 356 -6.77 -12.92 -18.46
N VAL A 357 -7.61 -11.94 -18.78
CA VAL A 357 -8.39 -11.92 -20.02
C VAL A 357 -7.42 -12.03 -21.21
N GLY A 358 -7.41 -13.18 -21.89
CA GLY A 358 -6.56 -13.44 -23.07
C GLY A 358 -5.46 -14.50 -22.92
N THR A 359 -5.24 -15.10 -21.74
CA THR A 359 -4.35 -16.27 -21.61
C THR A 359 -5.10 -17.45 -21.02
N SER A 360 -5.21 -18.53 -21.80
CA SER A 360 -5.60 -19.84 -21.29
C SER A 360 -4.61 -20.25 -20.19
N CYS A 361 -5.11 -20.75 -19.07
CA CYS A 361 -4.28 -21.34 -18.02
C CYS A 361 -3.30 -22.33 -18.68
N VAL A 362 -2.01 -22.09 -18.52
CA VAL A 362 -0.94 -22.94 -19.02
C VAL A 362 -1.15 -24.35 -18.45
N GLU A 363 -1.30 -25.32 -19.35
CA GLU A 363 -1.30 -26.77 -19.09
C GLU A 363 0.06 -27.26 -18.56
#